data_AF-A0A3M0G9G3-F1
#
_entry.id   AF-A0A3M0G9G3-F1
#
_cell.length_a   1.000
_cell.length_b   1.000
_cell.length_c   1.000
_cell.angle_alpha   90.00
_cell.angle_beta   90.00
_cell.angle_gamma   90.00
#
_symmetry.space_group_name_H-M   'P 1'
#
loop_
_entity.id
_entity.type
_entity.pdbx_description
1 polymer ?
#
loop_
_entity_poly.entity_id
_entity_poly.type
_entity_poly.pdbx_seq_one_letter_code
_entity_poly.pdbx_strand_id
1 'polypeptide(L)'
;MLDMADWKQLEPAITEVLGKLPDNAYLAIRSNACLMQFAALEGGAGRVLRAEVCRDSPEDEPRLRDRGWELVDTWSGLWRRDIPAGSDRDAQQALVRESINALRLSFGVQQPEGFTYLSWQESPPKVGWQFWKSGEDKDLQWADLGLPKGKDKAD
;
A
#
# COMPACT_ATOMS: atom_id res chain seq x y z
N MET A 1 -16.08 -1.64 22.74
CA MET A 1 -15.26 -2.83 22.47
C MET A 1 -14.81 -2.64 21.02
N LEU A 2 -13.55 -2.25 20.79
CA LEU A 2 -13.04 -2.09 19.42
C LEU A 2 -12.96 -3.49 18.83
N ASP A 3 -13.66 -3.72 17.73
CA ASP A 3 -13.59 -4.99 17.01
C ASP A 3 -12.12 -5.21 16.60
N MET A 4 -11.53 -6.33 16.99
CA MET A 4 -10.12 -6.60 16.71
C MET A 4 -9.98 -6.83 15.21
N ALA A 5 -9.22 -5.97 14.55
CA ALA A 5 -8.92 -6.09 13.13
C ALA A 5 -8.37 -7.49 12.79
N ASP A 6 -9.06 -8.24 11.92
CA ASP A 6 -8.55 -9.49 11.35
C ASP A 6 -8.10 -9.25 9.91
N TRP A 7 -6.97 -9.85 9.50
CA TRP A 7 -6.53 -9.92 8.12
C TRP A 7 -7.65 -10.39 7.16
N LYS A 8 -8.54 -11.29 7.63
CA LYS A 8 -9.68 -11.77 6.85
C LYS A 8 -10.72 -10.69 6.54
N GLN A 9 -10.86 -9.69 7.41
CA GLN A 9 -11.74 -8.54 7.20
C GLN A 9 -11.04 -7.44 6.41
N LEU A 10 -9.73 -7.28 6.64
CA LEU A 10 -8.91 -6.26 5.99
C LEU A 10 -8.65 -6.57 4.51
N GLU A 11 -8.41 -7.84 4.13
CA GLU A 11 -8.20 -8.25 2.73
C GLU A 11 -9.33 -7.78 1.78
N PRO A 12 -10.63 -8.09 2.02
CA PRO A 12 -11.70 -7.64 1.14
C PRO A 12 -11.90 -6.11 1.18
N ALA A 13 -11.66 -5.46 2.31
CA ALA A 13 -11.78 -4.01 2.44
C ALA A 13 -10.73 -3.25 1.61
N ILE A 14 -9.46 -3.68 1.68
CA ILE A 14 -8.39 -3.13 0.84
C ILE A 14 -8.71 -3.39 -0.63
N THR A 15 -9.13 -4.61 -0.99
CA THR A 15 -9.46 -4.97 -2.37
C THR A 15 -10.54 -4.05 -2.94
N GLU A 16 -11.56 -3.73 -2.16
CA GLU A 16 -12.60 -2.79 -2.57
C GLU A 16 -12.06 -1.37 -2.80
N VAL A 17 -11.15 -0.91 -1.94
CA VAL A 17 -10.50 0.40 -2.10
C VAL A 17 -9.61 0.43 -3.35
N LEU A 18 -8.85 -0.64 -3.64
CA LEU A 18 -8.00 -0.69 -4.83
C LEU A 18 -8.79 -0.53 -6.13
N GLY A 19 -9.97 -1.15 -6.22
CA GLY A 19 -10.86 -0.99 -7.38
C GLY A 19 -11.43 0.42 -7.55
N LYS A 20 -11.32 1.29 -6.54
CA LYS A 20 -11.83 2.67 -6.51
C LYS A 20 -10.72 3.72 -6.39
N LEU A 21 -9.47 3.30 -6.28
CA LEU A 21 -8.34 4.20 -6.06
C LEU A 21 -8.21 5.13 -7.28
N PRO A 22 -8.10 6.46 -7.13
CA PRO A 22 -7.85 7.36 -8.26
C PRO A 22 -6.38 7.34 -8.69
N ASP A 23 -6.04 8.01 -9.78
CA ASP A 23 -4.66 8.10 -10.24
C ASP A 23 -3.81 8.94 -9.27
N ASN A 24 -2.56 8.52 -9.08
CA ASN A 24 -1.59 9.08 -8.12
C ASN A 24 -2.11 9.07 -6.68
N ALA A 25 -2.98 8.11 -6.34
CA ALA A 25 -3.43 7.91 -4.98
C ALA A 25 -2.75 6.73 -4.31
N TYR A 26 -2.59 6.88 -3.01
CA TYR A 26 -1.89 5.98 -2.12
C TYR A 26 -2.82 5.55 -0.99
N LEU A 27 -2.70 4.29 -0.60
CA LEU A 27 -3.25 3.72 0.61
C LEU A 27 -2.09 3.07 1.35
N ALA A 28 -1.72 3.62 2.50
CA ALA A 28 -0.68 3.07 3.37
C ALA A 28 -1.31 2.47 4.62
N ILE A 29 -0.94 1.23 4.92
CA ILE A 29 -1.24 0.51 6.16
C ILE A 29 0.09 0.31 6.88
N ARG A 30 0.27 1.01 8.00
CA ARG A 30 1.58 1.11 8.66
C ARG A 30 1.50 0.97 10.17
N SER A 31 2.58 0.44 10.71
CA SER A 31 2.96 0.54 12.12
C SER A 31 4.36 1.17 12.21
N ASN A 32 4.93 1.26 13.41
CA ASN A 32 6.29 1.79 13.59
C ASN A 32 7.39 0.88 13.00
N ALA A 33 7.08 -0.38 12.72
CA ALA A 33 8.07 -1.39 12.30
C ALA A 33 7.83 -1.94 10.88
N CYS A 34 6.64 -1.72 10.31
CA CYS A 34 6.24 -2.31 9.04
C CYS A 34 5.33 -1.36 8.25
N LEU A 35 5.46 -1.43 6.94
CA LEU A 35 4.61 -0.73 5.99
C LEU A 35 4.08 -1.72 4.95
N MET A 36 2.82 -1.54 4.58
CA MET A 36 2.20 -2.08 3.38
C MET A 36 1.48 -0.93 2.68
N GLN A 37 1.94 -0.57 1.50
CA GLN A 37 1.45 0.56 0.72
C GLN A 37 0.92 0.07 -0.62
N PHE A 38 -0.19 0.64 -1.05
CA PHE A 38 -0.74 0.45 -2.39
C PHE A 38 -0.86 1.78 -3.10
N ALA A 39 -0.56 1.82 -4.39
CA ALA A 39 -0.70 3.01 -5.19
C ALA A 39 -1.23 2.70 -6.59
N ALA A 40 -2.02 3.61 -7.14
CA ALA A 40 -2.39 3.60 -8.55
C ALA A 40 -1.57 4.68 -9.28
N LEU A 41 -0.61 4.26 -10.10
CA LEU A 41 0.36 5.16 -10.73
C LEU A 41 0.33 5.02 -12.25
N GLU A 42 0.71 6.08 -12.95
CA GLU A 42 1.05 6.00 -14.38
C GLU A 42 2.40 5.28 -14.54
N GLY A 43 2.39 4.10 -15.18
CA GLY A 43 3.58 3.32 -15.51
C GLY A 43 3.80 3.30 -17.03
N GLY A 44 5.02 2.97 -17.49
CA GLY A 44 5.42 3.15 -18.90
C GLY A 44 4.42 2.69 -19.97
N ALA A 45 3.75 1.54 -19.79
CA ALA A 45 2.75 0.99 -20.72
C ALA A 45 1.28 1.26 -20.34
N GLY A 46 1.06 2.09 -19.32
CA GLY A 46 -0.25 2.45 -18.79
C GLY A 46 -0.30 2.39 -17.26
N ARG A 47 -1.49 2.62 -16.73
CA ARG A 47 -1.76 2.66 -15.30
C ARG A 47 -1.47 1.31 -14.61
N VAL A 48 -0.73 1.35 -13.50
CA VAL A 48 -0.37 0.19 -12.68
C VAL A 48 -0.87 0.33 -11.25
N LEU A 49 -1.31 -0.79 -10.67
CA LEU A 49 -1.48 -0.94 -9.23
C LEU A 49 -0.19 -1.52 -8.66
N ARG A 50 0.44 -0.74 -7.79
CA ARG A 50 1.69 -1.08 -7.11
C ARG A 50 1.40 -1.43 -5.67
N ALA A 51 1.97 -2.52 -5.19
CA ALA A 51 2.08 -2.84 -3.78
C ALA A 51 3.54 -2.73 -3.34
N GLU A 52 3.76 -2.17 -2.17
CA GLU A 52 5.07 -2.05 -1.54
C GLU A 52 4.99 -2.54 -0.10
N VAL A 53 5.96 -3.33 0.32
CA VAL A 53 6.09 -3.79 1.69
C VAL A 53 7.51 -3.57 2.17
N CYS A 54 7.66 -3.13 3.43
CA CYS A 54 8.95 -2.75 3.97
C CYS A 54 9.18 -3.40 5.33
N ARG A 55 10.33 -4.08 5.48
CA ARG A 55 10.90 -4.50 6.77
C ARG A 55 12.40 -4.76 6.64
N ASP A 56 13.12 -4.38 7.68
CA ASP A 56 14.56 -4.61 7.87
C ASP A 56 14.85 -6.07 8.28
N SER A 57 14.63 -7.04 7.36
CA SER A 57 14.92 -8.47 7.61
C SER A 57 15.44 -9.17 6.34
N PRO A 58 16.75 -9.53 6.28
CA PRO A 58 17.38 -10.18 5.13
C PRO A 58 17.01 -11.67 4.92
N GLU A 59 16.36 -12.32 5.89
CA GLU A 59 16.09 -13.77 5.83
C GLU A 59 14.96 -14.14 4.84
N ASP A 60 14.21 -13.14 4.39
CA ASP A 60 12.96 -13.29 3.65
C ASP A 60 13.11 -13.13 2.13
N GLU A 61 14.27 -12.69 1.65
CA GLU A 61 14.46 -12.30 0.25
C GLU A 61 14.14 -13.41 -0.76
N PRO A 62 14.56 -14.68 -0.58
CA PRO A 62 14.31 -15.72 -1.58
C PRO A 62 12.82 -16.00 -1.79
N ARG A 63 12.04 -16.01 -0.71
CA ARG A 63 10.59 -16.29 -0.75
C ARG A 63 9.80 -15.19 -1.44
N LEU A 64 10.22 -13.93 -1.25
CA LEU A 64 9.61 -12.78 -1.91
C LEU A 64 9.91 -12.79 -3.41
N ARG A 65 11.17 -13.04 -3.78
CA ARG A 65 11.59 -13.15 -5.19
C ARG A 65 10.85 -14.26 -5.95
N ASP A 66 10.74 -15.45 -5.36
CA ASP A 66 10.04 -16.59 -5.97
C ASP A 66 8.55 -16.30 -6.25
N ARG A 67 7.98 -15.34 -5.53
CA ARG A 67 6.59 -14.91 -5.70
C ARG A 67 6.45 -13.69 -6.61
N GLY A 68 7.53 -13.18 -7.20
CA GLY A 68 7.51 -12.05 -8.12
C GLY A 68 7.55 -10.68 -7.44
N TRP A 69 8.10 -10.60 -6.22
CA TRP A 69 8.46 -9.33 -5.61
C TRP A 69 9.88 -8.92 -6.00
N GLU A 70 10.08 -7.62 -6.17
CA GLU A 70 11.37 -7.01 -6.50
C GLU A 70 11.86 -6.17 -5.33
N LEU A 71 13.11 -6.37 -4.91
CA LEU A 71 13.76 -5.49 -3.93
C LEU A 71 14.16 -4.20 -4.65
N VAL A 72 13.53 -3.09 -4.29
CA VAL A 72 13.74 -1.78 -4.93
C VAL A 72 14.59 -0.83 -4.12
N ASP A 73 14.71 -1.06 -2.81
CA ASP A 73 15.65 -0.36 -1.93
C ASP A 73 16.20 -1.31 -0.87
N THR A 74 17.51 -1.58 -0.95
CA THR A 74 18.24 -2.45 -0.01
C THR A 74 18.44 -1.84 1.36
N TRP A 75 18.44 -0.50 1.49
CA TRP A 75 18.62 0.14 2.80
C TRP A 75 17.34 0.01 3.61
N SER A 76 16.20 0.42 3.06
CA SER A 76 14.93 0.30 3.78
C SER A 76 14.37 -1.13 3.79
N GLY A 77 14.87 -2.03 2.94
CA GLY A 77 14.27 -3.35 2.77
C GLY A 77 12.90 -3.26 2.09
N LEU A 78 12.76 -2.35 1.12
CA LEU A 78 11.52 -2.10 0.40
C LEU A 78 11.38 -3.06 -0.78
N TRP A 79 10.31 -3.84 -0.73
CA TRP A 79 9.90 -4.77 -1.77
C TRP A 79 8.70 -4.25 -2.50
N ARG A 80 8.69 -4.41 -3.82
CA ARG A 80 7.64 -3.93 -4.71
C ARG A 80 7.06 -5.07 -5.53
N ARG A 81 5.77 -4.97 -5.82
CA ARG A 81 5.07 -5.78 -6.81
C ARG A 81 4.05 -4.95 -7.55
N ASP A 82 4.05 -5.04 -8.87
CA ASP A 82 3.14 -4.30 -9.73
C ASP A 82 2.18 -5.26 -10.47
N ILE A 83 0.94 -4.82 -10.69
CA ILE A 83 -0.01 -5.41 -11.63
C ILE A 83 -0.66 -4.29 -12.48
N PRO A 84 -1.25 -4.58 -13.64
CA PRO A 84 -2.01 -3.58 -14.39
C PRO A 84 -3.20 -3.03 -13.58
N ALA A 85 -3.46 -1.72 -13.61
CA ALA A 85 -4.54 -1.14 -12.80
C ALA A 85 -5.95 -1.48 -13.29
N GLY A 86 -6.08 -1.86 -14.56
CA GLY A 86 -7.31 -2.39 -15.14
C GLY A 86 -7.53 -3.88 -14.90
N SER A 87 -6.68 -4.53 -14.10
CA SER A 87 -6.87 -5.92 -13.71
C SER A 87 -8.20 -6.11 -12.96
N ASP A 88 -8.79 -7.29 -13.15
CA ASP A 88 -10.05 -7.65 -12.49
C ASP A 88 -9.92 -7.72 -10.96
N ARG A 89 -11.06 -7.88 -10.30
CA ARG A 89 -11.13 -7.97 -8.84
C ARG A 89 -10.30 -9.14 -8.28
N ASP A 90 -10.20 -10.24 -9.01
CA ASP A 90 -9.47 -11.43 -8.56
C ASP A 90 -7.96 -11.17 -8.52
N ALA A 91 -7.42 -10.49 -9.53
CA ALA A 91 -6.03 -10.05 -9.55
C ALA A 91 -5.72 -8.99 -8.48
N GLN A 92 -6.64 -8.05 -8.24
CA GLN A 92 -6.51 -7.07 -7.14
C GLN A 92 -6.49 -7.78 -5.79
N GLN A 93 -7.41 -8.72 -5.57
CA GLN A 93 -7.46 -9.52 -4.34
C GLN A 93 -6.20 -10.37 -4.17
N ALA A 94 -5.68 -10.95 -5.26
CA ALA A 94 -4.43 -11.69 -5.23
C ALA A 94 -3.27 -10.79 -4.78
N LEU A 95 -3.14 -9.58 -5.33
CA LEU A 95 -2.10 -8.63 -4.90
C LEU A 95 -2.20 -8.29 -3.40
N VAL A 96 -3.41 -8.03 -2.90
CA VAL A 96 -3.64 -7.76 -1.47
C VAL A 96 -3.26 -8.96 -0.62
N ARG A 97 -3.72 -10.16 -0.99
CA ARG A 97 -3.41 -11.40 -0.28
C ARG A 97 -1.92 -11.68 -0.26
N GLU A 98 -1.22 -11.47 -1.38
CA GLU A 98 0.23 -11.61 -1.47
C GLU A 98 0.96 -10.61 -0.56
N SER A 99 0.47 -9.37 -0.47
CA SER A 99 1.03 -8.34 0.40
C SER A 99 0.84 -8.68 1.89
N ILE A 100 -0.35 -9.16 2.27
CA ILE A 100 -0.63 -9.66 3.63
C ILE A 100 0.23 -10.90 3.93
N ASN A 101 0.39 -11.82 2.97
CA ASN A 101 1.25 -12.98 3.14
C ASN A 101 2.72 -12.60 3.31
N ALA A 102 3.20 -11.56 2.62
CA ALA A 102 4.54 -11.02 2.84
C ALA A 102 4.70 -10.54 4.29
N LEU A 103 3.76 -9.74 4.80
CA LEU A 103 3.76 -9.31 6.21
C LEU A 103 3.70 -10.50 7.20
N ARG A 104 2.86 -11.50 6.94
CA ARG A 104 2.63 -12.61 7.87
C ARG A 104 3.73 -13.66 7.90
N LEU A 105 4.15 -14.12 6.73
CA LEU A 105 5.03 -15.28 6.57
C LEU A 105 6.49 -14.91 6.48
N SER A 106 6.77 -13.74 5.90
CA SER A 106 8.13 -13.24 5.79
C SER A 106 8.42 -12.43 7.05
N PHE A 107 7.57 -11.46 7.32
CA PHE A 107 7.80 -10.53 8.41
C PHE A 107 7.22 -10.93 9.78
N GLY A 108 6.65 -12.13 9.90
CA GLY A 108 6.15 -12.66 11.18
C GLY A 108 4.99 -11.87 11.82
N VAL A 109 4.37 -10.94 11.10
CA VAL A 109 3.28 -10.09 11.61
C VAL A 109 1.97 -10.88 11.59
N GLN A 110 1.67 -11.60 12.66
CA GLN A 110 0.52 -12.52 12.69
C GLN A 110 -0.83 -11.81 12.72
N GLN A 111 -0.91 -10.60 13.26
CA GLN A 111 -2.14 -9.81 13.38
C GLN A 111 -1.91 -8.36 12.96
N PRO A 112 -2.93 -7.66 12.45
CA PRO A 112 -2.81 -6.26 12.07
C PRO A 112 -2.99 -5.30 13.26
N GLU A 113 -3.01 -5.82 14.50
CA GLU A 113 -3.06 -4.99 15.70
C GLU A 113 -1.87 -4.01 15.76
N GLY A 114 -2.14 -2.75 16.11
CA GLY A 114 -1.13 -1.69 16.14
C GLY A 114 -0.83 -1.07 14.77
N PHE A 115 -1.45 -1.54 13.68
CA PHE A 115 -1.44 -0.84 12.41
C PHE A 115 -2.48 0.28 12.40
N THR A 116 -2.15 1.33 11.63
CA THR A 116 -3.05 2.41 11.25
C THR A 116 -3.07 2.51 9.75
N TYR A 117 -4.08 3.18 9.19
CA TYR A 117 -4.09 3.48 7.76
C TYR A 117 -4.15 4.97 7.46
N LEU A 118 -3.54 5.35 6.34
CA LEU A 118 -3.58 6.68 5.75
C LEU A 118 -3.83 6.53 4.25
N SER A 119 -4.51 7.50 3.66
CA SER A 119 -4.67 7.55 2.21
C SER A 119 -4.70 8.98 1.71
N TRP A 120 -3.95 9.26 0.67
CA TRP A 120 -3.84 10.57 0.06
C TRP A 120 -3.70 10.45 -1.45
N GLN A 121 -3.97 11.53 -2.16
CA GLN A 121 -3.73 11.68 -3.58
C GLN A 121 -2.66 12.75 -3.79
N GLU A 122 -1.56 12.38 -4.43
CA GLU A 122 -0.52 13.31 -4.82
C GLU A 122 -0.96 14.09 -6.05
N SER A 123 -0.72 15.40 -6.03
CA SER A 123 -0.94 16.23 -7.21
C SER A 123 0.11 15.91 -8.27
N PRO A 124 -0.28 15.75 -9.56
CA PRO A 124 0.70 15.55 -10.62
C PRO A 124 1.68 16.74 -10.68
N PRO A 125 2.96 16.50 -11.00
CA PRO A 125 3.95 17.57 -11.09
C PRO A 125 3.48 18.62 -12.11
N LYS A 126 3.32 19.87 -11.68
CA LYS A 126 2.92 20.97 -12.56
C LYS A 126 4.04 21.30 -13.55
N VAL A 127 3.64 21.58 -14.80
CA VAL A 127 4.54 22.05 -15.86
C VAL A 127 5.29 23.31 -15.38
N GLY A 128 6.59 23.39 -15.68
CA GLY A 128 7.60 24.28 -15.08
C GLY A 128 7.45 25.79 -15.27
N TRP A 129 6.25 26.34 -15.18
CA TRP A 129 5.96 27.78 -15.08
C TRP A 129 5.01 28.12 -13.92
N GLN A 130 4.48 27.11 -13.20
CA GLN A 130 3.53 27.29 -12.08
C GLN A 130 4.12 26.97 -10.69
N PHE A 131 5.39 27.31 -10.45
CA PHE A 131 6.14 26.97 -9.22
C PHE A 131 5.57 27.54 -7.91
N TRP A 132 4.59 28.45 -7.97
CA TRP A 132 4.05 29.16 -6.79
C TRP A 132 2.87 28.45 -6.12
N LYS A 133 2.36 27.37 -6.71
CA LYS A 133 1.31 26.54 -6.12
C LYS A 133 1.68 25.09 -6.34
N SER A 134 2.56 24.51 -5.50
CA SER A 134 2.57 23.05 -5.36
C SER A 134 1.12 22.62 -5.11
N GLY A 135 0.59 21.69 -5.91
CA GLY A 135 -0.71 21.14 -5.58
C GLY A 135 -0.59 20.48 -4.21
N GLU A 136 -1.47 20.85 -3.28
CA GLU A 136 -1.50 20.21 -1.97
C GLU A 136 -1.98 18.78 -2.15
N ASP A 137 -1.39 17.84 -1.40
CA ASP A 137 -1.86 16.47 -1.34
C ASP A 137 -3.29 16.46 -0.81
N LYS A 138 -4.16 15.64 -1.40
CA LYS A 138 -5.56 15.56 -1.01
C LYS A 138 -5.81 14.27 -0.22
N ASP A 139 -6.23 14.41 1.03
CA ASP A 139 -6.62 13.25 1.84
C ASP A 139 -7.82 12.52 1.23
N LEU A 140 -7.73 11.19 1.22
CA LEU A 140 -8.79 10.29 0.81
C LEU A 140 -9.42 9.66 2.04
N GLN A 141 -10.75 9.51 2.01
CA GLN A 141 -11.53 9.02 3.15
C GLN A 141 -12.32 7.78 2.75
N TRP A 142 -12.15 6.70 3.51
CA TRP A 142 -12.85 5.44 3.34
C TRP A 142 -13.69 5.12 4.59
N ALA A 143 -14.81 4.41 4.40
CA ALA A 143 -15.84 4.24 5.42
C ALA A 143 -15.39 3.35 6.58
N ASP A 144 -14.78 2.20 6.28
CA ASP A 144 -14.17 1.34 7.28
C ASP A 144 -13.15 0.39 6.61
N LEU A 145 -11.94 0.31 7.17
CA LEU A 145 -10.92 -0.66 6.78
C LEU A 145 -10.62 -1.67 7.90
N GLY A 146 -11.37 -1.61 9.01
CA GLY A 146 -11.09 -2.39 10.21
C GLY A 146 -9.86 -1.92 10.98
N LEU A 147 -9.22 -0.81 10.60
CA LEU A 147 -8.05 -0.25 11.26
C LEU A 147 -8.31 1.19 11.73
N PRO A 148 -7.64 1.67 12.79
CA PRO A 148 -7.65 3.09 13.12
C PRO A 148 -7.05 3.92 11.98
N LYS A 149 -7.66 5.08 11.70
CA LYS A 149 -7.03 6.10 10.85
C LYS A 149 -5.79 6.63 11.55
N GLY A 150 -4.67 6.67 10.84
CA GLY A 150 -3.47 7.34 11.31
C GLY A 150 -3.77 8.82 11.55
N LYS A 151 -3.07 9.44 12.51
CA LYS A 151 -3.04 10.89 12.58
C LYS A 151 -2.23 11.40 11.39
N ASP A 152 -2.79 12.32 10.62
CA ASP A 152 -2.08 13.03 9.56
C ASP A 152 -0.78 13.62 10.12
N LYS A 153 0.21 13.82 9.23
CA LYS A 153 1.53 14.39 9.53
C LYS A 153 1.41 15.49 10.59
N ALA A 154 1.79 15.18 11.82
CA ALA A 154 1.99 16.19 12.84
C ALA A 154 3.35 16.82 12.55
N ASP A 155 3.29 18.06 12.06
CA ASP A 155 4.30 19.13 12.04
C ASP A 155 5.79 18.75 11.90
#